data_AF-A0A2M9P281-F1
#
_entry.id   AF-A0A2M9P281-F1
#
_cell.length_a   1.000
_cell.length_b   1.000
_cell.length_c   1.000
_cell.angle_alpha   90.00
_cell.angle_beta   90.00
_cell.angle_gamma   90.00
#
_symmetry.space_group_name_H-M   'P 1'
#
loop_
_entity.id
_entity.type
_entity.pdbx_description
1 polymer ?
#
loop_
_entity_poly.entity_id
_entity_poly.type
_entity_poly.pdbx_seq_one_letter_code
_entity_poly.pdbx_strand_id
1 'polypeptide(L)'
;MQHHNQMDLSKEDIFKLIVRHLSVFPLTSIGAIREVIGSSLKQRGLISGVTEHFSGTAAIYNRNITDEDIRLMNDCIYELLHSQIIMPGNNGDDKDLPWIHVSDEEKLKHLSDQA
;
A
#
# COMPACT_ATOMS: atom_id res chain seq x y z
N MET A 1 1.58 -8.21 -33.49
CA MET A 1 1.44 -8.86 -32.17
C MET A 1 1.91 -7.85 -31.14
N GLN A 2 0.99 -7.12 -30.53
CA GLN A 2 1.32 -6.10 -29.53
C GLN A 2 1.65 -6.82 -28.23
N HIS A 3 2.90 -6.70 -27.78
CA HIS A 3 3.30 -7.08 -26.44
C HIS A 3 2.55 -6.16 -25.47
N HIS A 4 1.43 -6.63 -24.92
CA HIS A 4 0.91 -6.08 -23.67
C HIS A 4 1.96 -6.41 -22.62
N ASN A 5 2.84 -5.46 -22.34
CA ASN A 5 3.74 -5.52 -21.20
C ASN A 5 2.86 -5.31 -19.96
N GLN A 6 2.21 -6.39 -19.54
CA GLN A 6 1.50 -6.45 -18.27
C GLN A 6 2.59 -6.24 -17.21
N MET A 7 2.72 -5.02 -16.71
CA MET A 7 3.58 -4.72 -15.56
C MET A 7 2.92 -5.44 -14.37
N ASP A 8 3.26 -6.72 -14.19
CA ASP A 8 2.86 -7.44 -12.99
C ASP A 8 3.54 -6.74 -11.81
N LEU A 9 2.71 -6.19 -10.95
CA LEU A 9 3.19 -5.43 -9.81
C LEU A 9 3.88 -6.40 -8.85
N SER A 10 5.18 -6.22 -8.64
CA SER A 10 5.93 -7.14 -7.80
C SER A 10 5.70 -6.84 -6.32
N LYS A 11 5.89 -7.86 -5.47
CA LYS A 11 5.95 -7.68 -4.01
C LYS A 11 6.96 -6.61 -3.61
N GLU A 12 8.10 -6.56 -4.30
CA GLU A 12 9.13 -5.53 -4.08
C GLU A 12 8.57 -4.13 -4.35
N ASP A 13 7.83 -3.92 -5.45
CA ASP A 13 7.24 -2.61 -5.74
C ASP A 13 6.26 -2.15 -4.65
N ILE A 14 5.41 -3.06 -4.15
CA ILE A 14 4.49 -2.80 -3.03
C ILE A 14 5.29 -2.44 -1.79
N PHE A 15 6.32 -3.23 -1.47
CA PHE A 15 7.15 -3.05 -0.29
C PHE A 15 7.83 -1.67 -0.31
N LYS A 16 8.40 -1.27 -1.45
CA LYS A 16 9.02 0.05 -1.64
C LYS A 16 8.02 1.20 -1.45
N LEU A 17 6.79 1.04 -1.94
CA LEU A 17 5.73 2.03 -1.73
C LEU A 17 5.36 2.17 -0.24
N ILE A 18 5.27 1.05 0.48
CA ILE A 18 4.99 1.05 1.92
C ILE A 18 6.12 1.72 2.69
N VAL A 19 7.38 1.33 2.44
CA VAL A 19 8.56 1.91 3.09
C VAL A 19 8.60 3.42 2.87
N ARG A 20 8.41 3.87 1.62
CA ARG A 20 8.40 5.30 1.29
C ARG A 20 7.28 6.06 2.02
N HIS A 21 6.09 5.46 2.14
CA HIS A 21 4.99 6.06 2.89
C HIS A 21 5.34 6.21 4.37
N LEU A 22 5.88 5.15 4.98
CA LEU A 22 6.29 5.15 6.39
C LEU A 22 7.43 6.13 6.70
N SER A 23 8.34 6.36 5.75
CA SER A 23 9.41 7.37 5.91
C SER A 23 8.90 8.80 5.98
N VAL A 24 7.70 9.08 5.46
CA VAL A 24 7.06 10.40 5.51
C VAL A 24 6.02 10.47 6.63
N PHE A 25 5.30 9.37 6.86
CA PHE A 25 4.24 9.24 7.85
C PHE A 25 4.57 8.09 8.81
N PRO A 26 5.46 8.32 9.79
CA PRO A 26 5.92 7.28 10.70
C PRO A 26 4.84 6.82 11.69
N LEU A 27 3.73 7.56 11.82
CA LEU A 27 2.51 7.15 12.52
C LEU A 27 1.36 7.19 11.52
N THR A 28 0.76 6.04 11.24
CA THR A 28 -0.28 5.88 10.20
C THR A 28 -1.19 4.70 10.52
N SER A 29 -2.28 4.53 9.76
CA SER A 29 -3.10 3.32 9.82
C SER A 29 -2.80 2.37 8.65
N ILE A 30 -3.07 1.09 8.86
CA ILE A 30 -3.07 0.07 7.78
C ILE A 30 -4.00 0.48 6.63
N GLY A 31 -5.14 1.11 6.95
CA GLY A 31 -6.09 1.61 5.97
C GLY A 31 -5.47 2.67 5.04
N ALA A 32 -4.77 3.66 5.62
CA ALA A 32 -4.10 4.70 4.85
C ALA A 32 -2.99 4.13 3.94
N ILE A 33 -2.23 3.14 4.42
CA ILE A 33 -1.23 2.44 3.60
C ILE A 33 -1.89 1.79 2.38
N ARG A 34 -2.98 1.06 2.58
CA ARG A 34 -3.73 0.41 1.48
C ARG A 34 -4.26 1.44 0.48
N GLU A 35 -4.76 2.57 0.95
CA GLU A 35 -5.26 3.65 0.09
C GLU A 35 -4.15 4.28 -0.77
N VAL A 36 -2.97 4.52 -0.19
CA VAL A 36 -1.81 5.07 -0.91
C VAL A 36 -1.31 4.08 -1.95
N ILE A 37 -1.17 2.81 -1.60
CA ILE A 37 -0.78 1.77 -2.55
C ILE A 37 -1.82 1.69 -3.67
N GLY A 38 -3.11 1.52 -3.33
CA GLY A 38 -4.19 1.46 -4.31
C GLY A 38 -4.22 2.66 -5.26
N SER A 39 -3.98 3.86 -4.73
CA SER A 39 -3.87 5.08 -5.55
C SER A 39 -2.67 5.05 -6.49
N SER A 40 -1.51 4.55 -6.02
CA SER A 40 -0.31 4.34 -6.86
C SER A 40 -0.56 3.32 -7.97
N LEU A 41 -1.24 2.20 -7.67
CA LEU A 41 -1.63 1.20 -8.67
C LEU A 41 -2.56 1.79 -9.74
N LYS A 42 -3.50 2.65 -9.31
CA LYS A 42 -4.44 3.31 -10.20
C LYS A 42 -3.72 4.29 -11.13
N GLN A 43 -2.80 5.09 -10.60
CA GLN A 43 -1.99 6.02 -11.39
C GLN A 43 -1.12 5.30 -12.42
N ARG A 44 -0.61 4.11 -12.09
CA ARG A 44 0.17 3.27 -13.00
C ARG A 44 -0.68 2.52 -14.04
N GLY A 45 -2.01 2.67 -14.00
CA GLY A 45 -2.93 1.97 -14.90
C GLY A 45 -3.05 0.46 -14.63
N LEU A 46 -2.50 -0.01 -13.50
CA LEU A 46 -2.47 -1.43 -13.12
C LEU A 46 -3.80 -1.87 -12.53
N ILE A 47 -4.50 -0.92 -11.88
CA ILE A 47 -5.92 -1.03 -11.61
C ILE A 47 -6.65 0.10 -12.35
N SER A 48 -7.78 -0.19 -12.99
CA SER A 48 -8.60 0.83 -13.66
C SER A 48 -9.67 1.37 -12.71
N GLY A 49 -9.84 2.68 -12.66
CA GLY A 49 -11.13 3.26 -12.30
C GLY A 49 -11.96 3.33 -13.58
N VAL A 50 -12.92 2.42 -13.77
CA VAL A 50 -13.82 2.49 -14.92
C VAL A 50 -14.93 3.46 -14.55
N THR A 51 -15.05 4.56 -15.28
CA THR A 51 -16.23 5.41 -15.19
C THR A 51 -17.25 4.82 -16.16
N GLU A 52 -18.21 4.03 -15.66
CA GLU A 52 -19.32 3.60 -16.49
C GLU A 52 -20.42 4.66 -16.44
N HIS A 53 -20.79 5.17 -17.61
CA HIS A 53 -21.94 6.04 -17.77
C HIS A 53 -23.20 5.18 -17.85
N PHE A 54 -23.89 5.00 -16.72
CA PHE A 54 -25.25 4.47 -16.71
C PHE A 54 -26.23 5.63 -16.72
N SER A 55 -27.03 5.72 -17.78
CA SER A 55 -28.29 6.48 -17.81
C SER A 55 -28.21 7.90 -17.20
N GLY A 56 -27.23 8.69 -17.63
CA GLY A 56 -27.08 10.10 -17.23
C GLY A 56 -26.35 10.36 -15.90
N THR A 57 -25.87 9.32 -15.21
CA THR A 57 -25.08 9.46 -13.97
C THR A 57 -23.75 8.75 -14.14
N ALA A 58 -22.64 9.46 -13.92
CA ALA A 58 -21.32 8.84 -13.90
C ALA A 58 -21.16 8.12 -12.56
N ALA A 59 -21.13 6.80 -12.58
CA ALA A 59 -20.76 5.99 -11.42
C ALA A 59 -19.31 5.52 -11.62
N ILE A 60 -18.44 5.90 -10.69
CA ILE A 60 -17.04 5.46 -10.69
C ILE A 60 -17.03 4.04 -10.11
N TYR A 61 -16.86 3.04 -10.96
CA TYR A 61 -16.63 1.67 -10.51
C TYR A 61 -15.12 1.39 -10.55
N ASN A 62 -14.53 1.18 -9.39
CA ASN A 62 -13.14 0.74 -9.30
C ASN A 62 -13.09 -0.73 -9.77
N ARG A 63 -12.17 -1.07 -10.68
CA ARG A 63 -11.71 -2.44 -10.85
C ARG A 63 -11.14 -2.85 -9.49
N ASN A 64 -11.83 -3.77 -8.82
CA ASN A 64 -11.54 -4.14 -7.45
C ASN A 64 -10.08 -4.56 -7.33
N ILE A 65 -9.35 -3.99 -6.35
CA ILE A 65 -8.10 -4.56 -5.86
C ILE A 65 -8.37 -6.05 -5.64
N THR A 66 -7.62 -6.92 -6.30
CA THR A 66 -7.89 -8.36 -6.23
C THR A 66 -7.55 -8.88 -4.84
N ASP A 67 -8.13 -10.01 -4.45
CA ASP A 67 -7.76 -10.67 -3.19
C ASP A 67 -6.25 -10.97 -3.12
N GLU A 68 -5.62 -11.21 -4.28
CA GLU A 68 -4.18 -11.43 -4.38
C GLU A 68 -3.39 -10.15 -4.10
N ASP A 69 -3.81 -9.00 -4.64
CA ASP A 69 -3.20 -7.71 -4.33
C ASP A 69 -3.31 -7.39 -2.82
N ILE A 70 -4.47 -7.69 -2.22
CA ILE A 70 -4.69 -7.52 -0.77
C ILE A 70 -3.75 -8.43 0.03
N ARG A 71 -3.59 -9.68 -0.39
CA ARG A 71 -2.66 -10.64 0.23
C ARG A 71 -1.23 -10.14 0.15
N LEU A 72 -0.77 -9.69 -1.02
CA LEU A 72 0.58 -9.15 -1.21
C LEU A 72 0.85 -7.92 -0.33
N MET A 73 -0.12 -7.00 -0.22
CA MET A 73 -0.01 -5.86 0.69
C MET A 73 0.08 -6.31 2.15
N ASN A 74 -0.74 -7.26 2.56
CA ASN A 74 -0.72 -7.79 3.93
C ASN A 74 0.60 -8.51 4.23
N ASP A 75 1.12 -9.30 3.31
CA ASP A 75 2.41 -9.99 3.46
C ASP A 75 3.54 -8.99 3.69
N CYS A 76 3.57 -7.88 2.94
CA CYS A 76 4.56 -6.82 3.15
C CYS A 76 4.42 -6.17 4.54
N ILE A 77 3.19 -5.91 4.99
CA ILE A 77 2.93 -5.33 6.32
C ILE A 77 3.36 -6.31 7.42
N TYR A 78 3.06 -7.61 7.27
CA TYR A 78 3.48 -8.63 8.22
C TYR A 78 4.99 -8.80 8.26
N GLU A 79 5.70 -8.68 7.13
CA GLU A 79 7.17 -8.68 7.11
C GLU A 79 7.77 -7.51 7.90
N LEU A 80 7.20 -6.31 7.78
CA LEU A 80 7.63 -5.15 8.55
C LEU A 80 7.34 -5.32 10.05
N LEU A 81 6.20 -5.91 10.42
CA LEU A 81 5.85 -6.25 11.81
C LEU A 81 6.81 -7.30 12.39
N HIS A 82 7.05 -8.40 11.67
CA HIS A 82 7.96 -9.48 12.10
C HIS A 82 9.40 -8.98 12.23
N SER A 83 9.81 -8.05 11.38
CA SER A 83 11.13 -7.42 11.43
C SER A 83 11.26 -6.32 12.49
N GLN A 84 10.19 -6.05 13.25
CA GLN A 84 10.11 -5.02 14.29
C GLN A 84 10.42 -3.60 13.77
N ILE A 85 10.13 -3.35 12.50
CA ILE A 85 10.29 -2.03 11.88
C ILE A 85 9.06 -1.17 12.17
N ILE A 86 7.90 -1.82 12.21
CA ILE A 86 6.64 -1.22 12.66
C ILE A 86 6.08 -2.00 13.85
N MET A 87 5.33 -1.29 14.70
CA MET A 87 4.59 -1.86 15.83
C MET A 87 3.18 -1.25 15.89
N PRO A 88 2.21 -1.91 16.54
CA PRO A 88 0.92 -1.28 16.86
C PRO A 88 1.13 0.09 17.51
N GLY A 89 0.30 1.06 17.13
CA GLY A 89 0.49 2.48 17.48
C GLY A 89 0.61 2.70 18.99
N ASN A 90 1.37 3.72 19.41
CA ASN A 90 1.78 3.88 20.81
C ASN A 90 1.18 5.13 21.51
N ASN A 91 0.23 5.82 20.89
CA ASN A 91 -0.16 7.16 21.36
C ASN A 91 -1.67 7.40 21.38
N GLY A 92 -2.17 8.03 22.44
CA GLY A 92 -3.56 8.50 22.54
C GLY A 92 -4.63 7.41 22.31
N ASP A 93 -5.51 7.66 21.35
CA ASP A 93 -6.57 6.74 20.90
C ASP A 93 -6.06 5.70 19.87
N ASP A 94 -4.82 5.85 19.41
CA ASP A 94 -4.18 5.05 18.36
C ASP A 94 -3.23 3.99 18.95
N LYS A 95 -3.62 3.41 20.11
CA LYS A 95 -2.78 2.49 20.90
C LYS A 95 -2.74 1.05 20.40
N ASP A 96 -3.57 0.73 19.43
CA ASP A 96 -3.72 -0.63 18.92
C ASP A 96 -3.98 -0.59 17.42
N LEU A 97 -3.93 -1.76 16.80
CA LEU A 97 -4.35 -1.93 15.42
C LEU A 97 -5.76 -1.33 15.21
N PRO A 98 -6.01 -0.69 14.07
CA PRO A 98 -5.21 -0.73 12.84
C PRO A 98 -4.12 0.35 12.75
N TRP A 99 -3.86 1.09 13.82
CA TRP A 99 -2.81 2.10 13.86
C TRP A 99 -1.45 1.45 14.10
N ILE A 100 -0.45 1.95 13.40
CA ILE A 100 0.93 1.48 13.50
C ILE A 100 1.87 2.68 13.55
N HIS A 101 3.02 2.46 14.17
CA HIS A 101 4.13 3.40 14.14
C HIS A 101 5.42 2.71 13.73
N VAL A 102 6.34 3.47 13.15
CA VAL A 102 7.71 3.05 12.89
C VAL A 102 8.45 3.01 14.22
N SER A 103 8.89 1.82 14.62
CA SER A 103 9.65 1.58 15.86
C SER A 103 11.16 1.58 15.65
N ASP A 104 11.62 1.34 14.42
CA ASP A 104 13.03 1.29 14.04
C ASP A 104 13.28 2.08 12.75
N GLU A 105 13.57 3.38 12.91
CA GLU A 105 13.80 4.30 11.79
C GLU A 105 15.08 3.98 11.00
N GLU A 106 16.11 3.43 11.66
CA GLU A 106 17.36 3.07 10.99
C GLU A 106 17.15 1.90 10.04
N LYS A 107 16.46 0.84 10.48
CA LYS A 107 16.11 -0.28 9.59
C LYS A 107 15.21 0.16 8.45
N LEU A 108 14.22 1.01 8.72
CA LEU A 108 13.37 1.55 7.67
C LEU A 108 14.18 2.34 6.62
N LYS A 109 15.14 3.16 7.07
CA LYS A 109 16.03 3.91 6.20
C LYS A 109 16.92 2.99 5.35
N HIS A 110 17.51 1.95 5.95
CA HIS A 110 18.28 0.96 5.20
C HIS A 110 17.48 0.30 4.08
N LEU A 111 16.20 -0.02 4.34
CA LEU A 111 15.31 -0.56 3.30
C LEU A 111 14.96 0.48 2.23
N SER A 112 14.82 1.75 2.61
CA SER A 112 14.56 2.84 1.66
C SER A 112 15.76 3.13 0.76
N ASP A 113 16.99 2.95 1.25
CA ASP A 113 18.21 3.18 0.47
C ASP A 113 18.53 2.02 -0.49
N GLN A 114 17.93 0.84 -0.25
CA GLN A 114 18.02 -0.35 -1.11
C GLN A 114 16.87 -0.45 -2.12
N ALA A 115 15.84 0.40 -1.97
CA ALA A 115 14.63 0.44 -2.77
C ALA A 115 14.78 1.29 -4.04
#